data_AF-A0A9N9W8M3-F1
#
_entry.id   AF-A0A9N9W8M3-F1
#
_cell.length_a   1.000
_cell.length_b   1.000
_cell.length_c   1.000
_cell.angle_alpha   90.00
_cell.angle_beta   90.00
_cell.angle_gamma   90.00
#
_symmetry.space_group_name_H-M   'P 1'
#
loop_
_entity.id
_entity.type
_entity.pdbx_description
1 polymer ?
#
loop_
_entity_poly.entity_id
_entity_poly.type
_entity_poly.pdbx_seq_one_letter_code
_entity_poly.pdbx_strand_id
1 'polypeptide(L)'
;MDRIHGLADSARDFIYGNRPFKGGADISYFAHEQRLRKEPSLTQPGLTLLFPMDENAYPENPKFDTRFDGGTLSMTMRPATRAKRLATWQAEMEFYVKDMASLMLNGLHWSEANVEKAGGCILVPSDKMPNLPRSLGWLFGRRYVLKDLGDDPKWRATLWFYGRDCAELSRMKLDDLSVELIQRAKATAPGLGEVYKFDLVQGNKYNSNELYGCRPLEGWWPWPKEEQAKPLDFDCEAIVE
;
A
#
# COMPACT_ATOMS: atom_id res chain seq x y z
N MET A 1 -63.20 8.47 -29.38
CA MET A 1 -61.90 8.18 -28.73
C MET A 1 -62.19 7.99 -27.26
N ASP A 2 -62.66 6.80 -26.88
CA ASP A 2 -63.01 6.46 -25.50
C ASP A 2 -62.49 5.05 -25.20
N ARG A 3 -61.72 4.92 -24.12
CA ARG A 3 -61.99 4.05 -22.96
C ARG A 3 -60.73 3.88 -22.12
N ILE A 4 -60.83 4.36 -20.89
CA ILE A 4 -60.02 3.98 -19.74
C ILE A 4 -60.73 2.81 -19.05
N HIS A 5 -60.00 1.73 -18.81
CA HIS A 5 -60.14 0.73 -17.72
C HIS A 5 -58.79 -0.01 -17.73
N GLY A 6 -58.07 -0.29 -16.66
CA GLY A 6 -58.35 -0.31 -15.23
C GLY A 6 -57.50 -1.44 -14.61
N LEU A 7 -57.25 -1.36 -13.29
CA LEU A 7 -56.67 -2.37 -12.38
C LEU A 7 -55.13 -2.53 -12.44
N ALA A 8 -54.37 -2.12 -11.42
CA ALA A 8 -54.28 -2.55 -10.01
C ALA A 8 -53.36 -3.77 -9.81
N ASP A 9 -52.71 -3.79 -8.63
CA ASP A 9 -51.82 -4.81 -8.04
C ASP A 9 -50.33 -4.69 -8.40
N SER A 10 -49.36 -4.81 -7.50
CA SER A 10 -49.33 -4.89 -6.03
C SER A 10 -47.88 -4.57 -5.62
N ALA A 11 -47.74 -4.14 -4.38
CA ALA A 11 -46.50 -3.78 -3.73
C ALA A 11 -45.55 -4.97 -3.46
N ARG A 12 -44.30 -4.60 -3.16
CA ARG A 12 -43.37 -5.16 -2.13
C ARG A 12 -42.37 -6.28 -2.50
N ASP A 13 -41.22 -6.13 -1.81
CA ASP A 13 -40.10 -7.05 -1.52
C ASP A 13 -38.96 -7.08 -2.56
N PHE A 14 -37.73 -6.57 -2.33
CA PHE A 14 -36.74 -6.64 -1.24
C PHE A 14 -36.11 -8.05 -1.04
N ILE A 15 -34.75 -8.10 -1.10
CA ILE A 15 -33.81 -9.07 -0.49
C ILE A 15 -33.37 -10.34 -1.27
N TYR A 16 -32.05 -10.36 -1.56
CA TYR A 16 -31.10 -11.49 -1.68
C TYR A 16 -31.51 -12.74 -2.48
N GLY A 17 -30.97 -12.84 -3.69
CA GLY A 17 -30.88 -14.11 -4.43
C GLY A 17 -29.56 -14.85 -4.16
N ASN A 18 -29.59 -15.76 -3.17
CA ASN A 18 -28.64 -16.86 -3.04
C ASN A 18 -28.68 -17.74 -4.31
N ARG A 19 -27.54 -17.96 -4.98
CA ARG A 19 -27.38 -19.09 -5.92
C ARG A 19 -26.35 -20.09 -5.37
N PRO A 20 -26.62 -21.41 -5.49
CA PRO A 20 -25.74 -22.45 -4.99
C PRO A 20 -24.52 -22.64 -5.89
N PHE A 21 -23.33 -22.67 -5.29
CA PHE A 21 -22.10 -23.10 -5.95
C PHE A 21 -22.17 -24.61 -6.19
N LYS A 22 -22.36 -25.02 -7.46
CA LYS A 22 -22.15 -26.40 -7.89
C LYS A 22 -20.68 -26.60 -8.24
N GLY A 23 -20.11 -27.67 -7.70
CA GLY A 23 -18.72 -28.03 -7.80
C GLY A 23 -18.25 -28.27 -9.24
N GLY A 24 -17.02 -27.82 -9.48
CA GLY A 24 -16.19 -28.10 -10.63
C GLY A 24 -14.77 -27.69 -10.24
N ALA A 25 -14.08 -28.54 -9.49
CA ALA A 25 -12.68 -28.33 -9.16
C ALA A 25 -11.87 -28.43 -10.47
N ASP A 26 -11.37 -27.29 -10.91
CA ASP A 26 -10.51 -27.17 -12.08
C ASP A 26 -9.15 -27.81 -11.75
N ILE A 27 -8.92 -28.98 -12.34
CA ILE A 27 -7.77 -29.87 -12.11
C ILE A 27 -6.47 -29.24 -12.68
N SER A 28 -6.55 -28.05 -13.28
CA SER A 28 -5.39 -27.27 -13.71
C SER A 28 -4.62 -26.60 -12.56
N TYR A 29 -5.25 -26.41 -11.38
CA TYR A 29 -4.61 -25.75 -10.24
C TYR A 29 -3.55 -26.64 -9.54
N PHE A 30 -3.81 -27.95 -9.44
CA PHE A 30 -2.88 -28.89 -8.79
C PHE A 30 -1.64 -29.22 -9.63
N ALA A 31 -1.73 -29.15 -10.97
CA ALA A 31 -0.60 -29.44 -11.84
C ALA A 31 0.48 -28.33 -11.82
N HIS A 32 0.10 -27.08 -11.47
CA HIS A 32 1.07 -25.98 -11.37
C HIS A 32 1.77 -25.96 -9.99
N GLU A 33 1.06 -26.28 -8.91
CA GLU A 33 1.66 -26.38 -7.57
C GLU A 33 2.69 -27.51 -7.46
N GLN A 34 2.50 -28.65 -8.14
CA GLN A 34 3.48 -29.74 -8.10
C GLN A 34 4.74 -29.48 -8.96
N ARG A 35 4.70 -28.53 -9.90
CA ARG A 35 5.90 -28.15 -10.69
C ARG A 35 6.82 -27.16 -9.97
N LEU A 36 6.32 -26.45 -8.96
CA LEU A 36 7.09 -25.49 -8.16
C LEU A 36 7.57 -26.06 -6.82
N ARG A 37 7.19 -27.30 -6.47
CA ARG A 37 7.77 -28.09 -5.36
C ARG A 37 9.02 -28.89 -5.76
N LYS A 38 9.79 -28.41 -6.74
CA LYS A 38 11.23 -28.70 -6.72
C LYS A 38 11.83 -27.60 -5.87
N GLU A 39 12.04 -27.90 -4.59
CA GLU A 39 12.96 -27.10 -3.77
C GLU A 39 14.24 -26.92 -4.60
N PRO A 40 14.64 -25.69 -4.96
CA PRO A 40 16.01 -25.49 -5.40
C PRO A 40 16.84 -25.85 -4.18
N SER A 41 17.60 -26.95 -4.28
CA SER A 41 18.63 -27.27 -3.31
C SER A 41 19.47 -26.01 -3.12
N LEU A 42 19.37 -25.41 -1.93
CA LEU A 42 20.16 -24.27 -1.49
C LEU A 42 21.60 -24.75 -1.27
N THR A 43 22.29 -25.02 -2.37
CA THR A 43 23.72 -25.29 -2.44
C THR A 43 24.30 -24.46 -3.58
N GLN A 44 24.08 -23.13 -3.51
CA GLN A 44 25.02 -22.21 -4.13
C GLN A 44 26.19 -21.99 -3.16
N PRO A 45 27.44 -22.35 -3.54
CA PRO A 45 28.60 -21.99 -2.74
C PRO A 45 28.81 -20.48 -2.85
N GLY A 46 28.43 -19.73 -1.81
CA GLY A 46 28.72 -18.29 -1.72
C GLY A 46 27.72 -17.42 -0.97
N LEU A 47 26.49 -17.89 -0.72
CA LEU A 47 25.51 -17.18 0.12
C LEU A 47 25.53 -17.76 1.53
N THR A 48 26.57 -17.43 2.29
CA THR A 48 26.49 -17.57 3.75
C THR A 48 25.42 -16.57 4.22
N LEU A 49 24.31 -17.09 4.75
CA LEU A 49 23.39 -16.33 5.62
C LEU A 49 24.22 -15.84 6.82
N LEU A 50 24.89 -14.69 6.68
CA LEU A 50 25.88 -14.19 7.63
C LEU A 50 25.28 -13.56 8.88
N PHE A 51 23.99 -13.71 9.11
CA PHE A 51 23.37 -13.25 10.34
C PHE A 51 22.60 -14.43 10.92
N PRO A 52 22.98 -14.96 12.11
CA PRO A 52 22.05 -15.79 12.86
C PRO A 52 20.79 -14.96 13.06
N MET A 53 19.72 -15.36 12.38
CA MET A 53 18.42 -14.73 12.53
C MET A 53 17.92 -15.07 13.94
N ASP A 54 18.01 -14.11 14.85
CA ASP A 54 17.32 -14.21 16.12
C ASP A 54 15.81 -14.21 15.81
N GLU A 55 15.13 -15.32 16.08
CA GLU A 55 13.68 -15.43 15.91
C GLU A 55 12.91 -14.40 16.75
N ASN A 56 13.53 -13.85 17.81
CA ASN A 56 12.97 -12.77 18.62
C ASN A 56 13.25 -11.37 18.02
N ALA A 57 14.08 -11.26 16.99
CA ALA A 57 14.37 -10.00 16.29
C ALA A 57 13.33 -9.65 15.22
N TYR A 58 12.27 -10.44 15.06
CA TYR A 58 11.04 -9.93 14.47
C TYR A 58 10.35 -9.10 15.54
N PRO A 59 10.44 -7.75 15.52
CA PRO A 59 9.57 -6.98 16.39
C PRO A 59 8.15 -7.41 16.02
N GLU A 60 7.46 -8.04 16.99
CA GLU A 60 6.01 -8.20 16.96
C GLU A 60 5.44 -6.92 16.39
N ASN A 61 4.48 -7.05 15.47
CA ASN A 61 3.83 -5.92 14.79
C ASN A 61 3.75 -4.74 15.76
N PRO A 62 4.55 -3.67 15.57
CA PRO A 62 5.02 -2.83 16.66
C PRO A 62 3.82 -2.43 17.48
N LYS A 63 3.73 -2.95 18.72
CA LYS A 63 2.56 -2.78 19.61
C LYS A 63 2.05 -1.37 19.41
N PHE A 64 0.74 -1.25 19.10
CA PHE A 64 0.09 0.00 18.73
C PHE A 64 0.61 1.12 19.63
N ASP A 65 1.48 1.96 19.07
CA ASP A 65 2.07 3.06 19.82
C ASP A 65 1.05 4.18 19.74
N THR A 66 0.33 4.35 20.84
CA THR A 66 -0.77 5.31 20.93
C THR A 66 -0.33 6.74 20.67
N ARG A 67 0.98 7.03 20.64
CA ARG A 67 1.53 8.33 20.24
C ARG A 67 1.31 8.67 18.76
N PHE A 68 0.94 7.69 17.93
CA PHE A 68 0.69 7.85 16.50
C PHE A 68 -0.75 7.44 16.13
N ASP A 69 -1.71 7.84 16.95
CA ASP A 69 -3.13 7.58 16.75
C ASP A 69 -3.81 8.56 15.78
N GLY A 70 -3.13 9.63 15.36
CA GLY A 70 -3.66 10.66 14.45
C GLY A 70 -3.88 10.21 13.00
N GLY A 71 -3.57 8.97 12.65
CA GLY A 71 -3.95 8.36 11.38
C GLY A 71 -2.94 7.38 10.83
N THR A 72 -3.28 6.80 9.68
CA THR A 72 -2.39 5.92 8.92
C THR A 72 -2.32 6.35 7.47
N LEU A 73 -1.17 6.12 6.85
CA LEU A 73 -0.96 6.32 5.42
C LEU A 73 -0.29 5.08 4.86
N SER A 74 -0.90 4.50 3.82
CA SER A 74 -0.34 3.36 3.10
C SER A 74 0.05 3.79 1.69
N MET A 75 1.20 3.32 1.22
CA MET A 75 1.67 3.52 -0.15
C MET A 75 2.11 2.19 -0.75
N THR A 76 1.79 1.98 -2.03
CA THR A 76 2.29 0.84 -2.78
C THR A 76 3.08 1.34 -3.99
N MET A 77 4.32 0.89 -4.10
CA MET A 77 5.23 1.22 -5.19
C MET A 77 5.54 -0.01 -6.03
N ARG A 78 5.69 0.17 -7.34
CA ARG A 78 6.05 -0.91 -8.28
C ARG A 78 6.89 -0.34 -9.42
N PRO A 79 7.71 -1.15 -10.08
CA PRO A 79 8.41 -0.71 -11.28
C PRO A 79 7.38 -0.29 -12.34
N ALA A 80 7.76 0.70 -13.16
CA ALA A 80 6.97 1.24 -14.25
C ALA A 80 6.81 0.21 -15.39
N THR A 81 6.07 -0.86 -15.11
CA THR A 81 5.73 -1.93 -16.05
C THR A 81 4.23 -1.89 -16.29
N ARG A 82 3.79 -1.94 -17.55
CA ARG A 82 2.36 -1.87 -17.89
C ARG A 82 1.55 -3.07 -17.39
N ALA A 83 2.20 -4.20 -17.12
CA ALA A 83 1.54 -5.41 -16.64
C ALA A 83 1.92 -5.71 -15.19
N LYS A 84 0.95 -5.60 -14.27
CA LYS A 84 1.12 -5.90 -12.83
C LYS A 84 1.76 -7.26 -12.55
N ARG A 85 1.49 -8.27 -13.38
CA ARG A 85 2.04 -9.63 -13.24
C ARG A 85 3.51 -9.77 -13.63
N LEU A 86 4.07 -8.76 -14.30
CA LEU A 86 5.48 -8.71 -14.72
C LEU A 86 6.36 -7.91 -13.76
N ALA A 87 5.79 -7.30 -12.72
CA ALA A 87 6.59 -6.62 -11.71
C ALA A 87 7.50 -7.63 -11.02
N THR A 88 8.81 -7.40 -11.10
CA THR A 88 9.84 -8.24 -10.46
C THR A 88 9.93 -7.99 -8.96
N TRP A 89 9.51 -6.79 -8.54
CA TRP A 89 9.44 -6.37 -7.15
C TRP A 89 8.21 -5.50 -6.88
N GLN A 90 7.88 -5.34 -5.60
CA GLN A 90 6.89 -4.39 -5.10
C GLN A 90 7.40 -3.83 -3.77
N ALA A 91 7.12 -2.56 -3.48
CA ALA A 91 7.30 -2.02 -2.15
C ALA A 91 5.96 -1.58 -1.54
N GLU A 92 5.79 -1.81 -0.25
CA GLU A 92 4.65 -1.34 0.53
C GLU A 92 5.17 -0.56 1.73
N MET A 93 4.70 0.66 1.88
CA MET A 93 5.03 1.53 3.00
C MET A 93 3.79 1.83 3.81
N GLU A 94 3.88 1.67 5.12
CA GLU A 94 2.81 1.98 6.05
C GLU A 94 3.34 2.94 7.12
N PHE A 95 2.75 4.14 7.16
CA PHE A 95 3.03 5.18 8.13
C PHE A 95 1.95 5.20 9.21
N TYR A 96 2.38 5.38 10.45
CA TYR A 96 1.55 5.77 11.57
C TYR A 96 1.89 7.21 11.91
N VAL A 97 0.87 8.07 11.97
CA VAL A 97 1.03 9.52 11.97
C VAL A 97 0.38 10.10 13.22
N LYS A 98 1.04 11.06 13.86
CA LYS A 98 0.53 11.77 15.04
C LYS A 98 -0.54 12.81 14.68
N ASP A 99 -0.40 13.45 13.53
CA ASP A 99 -1.36 14.42 12.99
C ASP A 99 -1.30 14.38 11.45
N MET A 100 -2.34 13.82 10.84
CA MET A 100 -2.43 13.67 9.38
C MET A 100 -2.53 15.01 8.65
N ALA A 101 -3.28 15.97 9.20
CA ALA A 101 -3.47 17.28 8.57
C ALA A 101 -2.13 18.02 8.51
N SER A 102 -1.42 18.08 9.64
CA SER A 102 -0.08 18.68 9.70
C SER A 102 0.93 17.99 8.77
N LEU A 103 0.89 16.65 8.65
CA LEU A 103 1.80 15.93 7.75
C LEU A 103 1.51 16.22 6.27
N MET A 104 0.24 16.29 5.88
CA MET A 104 -0.15 16.67 4.52
C MET A 104 0.26 18.11 4.22
N LEU A 105 0.01 19.03 5.15
CA LEU A 105 0.31 20.45 4.99
C LEU A 105 1.82 20.75 4.85
N ASN A 106 2.64 20.12 5.68
CA ASN A 106 4.08 20.39 5.76
C ASN A 106 4.93 19.50 4.83
N GLY A 107 4.30 18.56 4.12
CA GLY A 107 4.99 17.61 3.25
C GLY A 107 5.48 16.35 3.97
N LEU A 108 5.50 15.25 3.23
CA LEU A 108 6.03 13.97 3.70
C LEU A 108 7.43 13.77 3.14
N HIS A 109 8.46 13.90 3.99
CA HIS A 109 9.85 13.76 3.58
C HIS A 109 10.52 12.62 4.36
N TRP A 110 11.06 11.66 3.63
CA TRP A 110 11.90 10.60 4.22
C TRP A 110 12.99 10.19 3.23
N SER A 111 14.07 9.62 3.78
CA SER A 111 15.24 9.12 3.06
C SER A 111 15.85 7.94 3.82
N GLU A 112 16.98 7.40 3.36
CA GLU A 112 17.74 6.38 4.09
C GLU A 112 18.16 6.85 5.50
N ALA A 113 18.35 8.16 5.71
CA ALA A 113 18.68 8.70 7.03
C ALA A 113 17.61 8.44 8.10
N ASN A 114 16.35 8.20 7.69
CA ASN A 114 15.24 7.90 8.58
C ASN A 114 15.22 6.44 9.06
N VAL A 115 16.03 5.55 8.48
CA VAL A 115 16.06 4.13 8.83
C VAL A 115 16.65 3.96 10.23
N GLU A 116 15.94 3.24 11.09
CA GLU A 116 16.47 2.90 12.40
C GLU A 116 17.62 1.90 12.26
N LYS A 117 18.85 2.33 12.58
CA LYS A 117 20.07 1.50 12.48
C LYS A 117 19.96 0.16 13.23
N ALA A 118 19.23 0.13 14.34
CA ALA A 118 19.00 -1.08 15.13
C ALA A 118 17.93 -2.01 14.52
N GLY A 119 17.07 -1.51 13.62
CA GLY A 119 16.02 -2.25 12.93
C GLY A 119 16.36 -2.58 11.48
N GLY A 120 17.66 -2.65 11.14
CA GLY A 120 18.17 -2.82 9.79
C GLY A 120 17.53 -3.99 9.03
N CYS A 121 17.56 -3.88 7.69
CA CYS A 121 17.14 -4.87 6.69
C CYS A 121 16.98 -6.31 7.23
N ILE A 122 15.74 -6.74 7.46
CA ILE A 122 15.44 -8.13 7.82
C ILE A 122 14.96 -8.86 6.56
N LEU A 123 15.67 -9.90 6.14
CA LEU A 123 15.16 -10.83 5.13
C LEU A 123 14.09 -11.71 5.78
N VAL A 124 12.88 -11.63 5.27
CA VAL A 124 11.71 -12.29 5.84
C VAL A 124 11.30 -13.47 4.95
N PRO A 125 11.30 -14.70 5.49
CA PRO A 125 10.76 -15.87 4.83
C PRO A 125 9.25 -15.72 4.53
N SER A 126 8.78 -16.43 3.49
CA SER A 126 7.40 -16.27 3.00
C SER A 126 6.32 -16.47 4.05
N ASP A 127 6.51 -17.41 4.99
CA ASP A 127 5.59 -17.72 6.08
C ASP A 127 5.48 -16.63 7.16
N LYS A 128 6.44 -15.69 7.19
CA LYS A 128 6.46 -14.53 8.08
C LYS A 128 6.05 -13.22 7.39
N MET A 129 5.87 -13.24 6.05
CA MET A 129 5.37 -12.09 5.30
C MET A 129 3.85 -11.88 5.50
N PRO A 130 3.33 -10.65 5.30
CA PRO A 130 1.88 -10.41 5.31
C PRO A 130 1.14 -11.30 4.29
N ASN A 131 -0.10 -11.67 4.62
CA ASN A 131 -0.90 -12.65 3.85
C ASN A 131 -1.17 -12.22 2.40
N LEU A 132 -1.41 -10.93 2.17
CA LEU A 132 -1.73 -10.41 0.84
C LEU A 132 -0.53 -10.52 -0.12
N PRO A 133 0.68 -10.04 0.22
CA PRO A 133 1.87 -10.31 -0.58
C PRO A 133 2.10 -11.79 -0.88
N ARG A 134 1.90 -12.67 0.12
CA ARG A 134 2.04 -14.12 -0.08
C ARG A 134 1.06 -14.68 -1.10
N SER A 135 -0.21 -14.29 -1.03
CA SER A 135 -1.23 -14.73 -2.00
C SER A 135 -1.01 -14.19 -3.42
N LEU A 136 -0.23 -13.12 -3.56
CA LEU A 136 0.22 -12.58 -4.84
C LEU A 136 1.48 -13.28 -5.40
N GLY A 137 2.00 -14.29 -4.70
CA GLY A 137 3.13 -15.11 -5.14
C GLY A 137 4.51 -14.49 -4.89
N TRP A 138 4.62 -13.54 -3.97
CA TRP A 138 5.93 -13.08 -3.51
C TRP A 138 6.58 -14.15 -2.62
N LEU A 139 7.88 -14.37 -2.82
CA LEU A 139 8.62 -15.46 -2.14
C LEU A 139 9.54 -14.94 -1.05
N PHE A 140 10.02 -13.71 -1.20
CA PHE A 140 10.97 -13.08 -0.30
C PHE A 140 10.47 -11.68 0.09
N GLY A 141 10.75 -11.30 1.33
CA GLY A 141 10.47 -9.96 1.86
C GLY A 141 11.72 -9.34 2.47
N ARG A 142 11.85 -8.02 2.40
CA ARG A 142 12.85 -7.25 3.12
C ARG A 142 12.16 -6.09 3.84
N ARG A 143 12.32 -6.01 5.16
CA ARG A 143 11.64 -5.02 6.00
C ARG A 143 12.61 -3.96 6.52
N TYR A 144 12.16 -2.71 6.55
CA TYR A 144 12.81 -1.56 7.19
C TYR A 144 11.84 -0.89 8.15
N VAL A 145 12.36 -0.41 9.27
CA VAL A 145 11.65 0.48 10.20
C VAL A 145 12.24 1.88 10.05
N LEU A 146 11.36 2.87 9.87
CA LEU A 146 11.73 4.26 9.69
C LEU A 146 11.06 5.11 10.76
N LYS A 147 11.71 6.21 11.13
CA LYS A 147 11.13 7.24 11.98
C LYS A 147 11.45 8.63 11.48
N ASP A 148 10.58 9.56 11.82
CA ASP A 148 10.89 10.97 11.75
C ASP A 148 12.10 11.29 12.66
N LEU A 149 12.98 12.18 12.17
CA LEU A 149 14.24 12.53 12.83
C LEU A 149 14.11 13.73 13.78
N GLY A 150 12.96 14.40 13.80
CA GLY A 150 12.70 15.50 14.73
C GLY A 150 12.68 15.08 16.20
N ASP A 151 12.91 16.04 17.10
CA ASP A 151 12.87 15.84 18.55
C ASP A 151 11.48 15.38 19.06
N ASP A 152 10.42 15.78 18.35
CA ASP A 152 9.05 15.24 18.50
C ASP A 152 8.63 14.56 17.19
N PRO A 153 8.95 13.26 16.99
CA PRO A 153 8.66 12.52 15.77
C PRO A 153 7.17 12.59 15.41
N LYS A 154 6.87 13.07 14.20
CA LYS A 154 5.48 13.21 13.72
C LYS A 154 4.94 11.95 13.10
N TRP A 155 5.81 11.06 12.67
CA TRP A 155 5.44 9.77 12.09
C TRP A 155 6.49 8.71 12.35
N ARG A 156 6.05 7.46 12.23
CA ARG A 156 6.89 6.27 12.12
C ARG A 156 6.38 5.42 10.96
N ALA A 157 7.24 4.62 10.34
CA ALA A 157 6.83 3.80 9.21
C ALA A 157 7.48 2.43 9.20
N THR A 158 6.81 1.49 8.54
CA THR A 158 7.42 0.24 8.08
C THR A 158 7.41 0.24 6.56
N LEU A 159 8.57 -0.08 5.97
CA LEU A 159 8.70 -0.31 4.53
C LEU A 159 9.04 -1.77 4.28
N TRP A 160 8.25 -2.41 3.43
CA TRP A 160 8.49 -3.74 2.91
C TRP A 160 8.88 -3.67 1.45
N PHE A 161 9.94 -4.38 1.07
CA PHE A 161 10.16 -4.81 -0.31
C PHE A 161 9.79 -6.28 -0.44
N TYR A 162 9.11 -6.61 -1.53
CA TYR A 162 8.78 -7.98 -1.89
C TYR A 162 9.37 -8.29 -3.24
N GLY A 163 9.85 -9.52 -3.40
CA GLY A 163 10.40 -10.01 -4.65
C GLY A 163 10.14 -11.49 -4.82
N ARG A 164 10.22 -11.93 -6.08
CA ARG A 164 10.17 -13.36 -6.44
C ARG A 164 11.54 -14.00 -6.42
N ASP A 165 12.59 -13.18 -6.45
CA ASP A 165 13.99 -13.58 -6.44
C ASP A 165 14.72 -12.78 -5.37
N CYS A 166 15.51 -13.49 -4.55
CA CYS A 166 16.36 -12.89 -3.53
C CYS A 166 17.45 -12.00 -4.15
N ALA A 167 17.96 -12.35 -5.34
CA ALA A 167 18.96 -11.55 -6.05
C ALA A 167 18.40 -10.18 -6.46
N GLU A 168 17.14 -10.13 -6.90
CA GLU A 168 16.45 -8.88 -7.22
C GLU A 168 16.29 -8.01 -5.98
N LEU A 169 15.78 -8.58 -4.88
CA LEU A 169 15.63 -7.84 -3.62
C LEU A 169 16.95 -7.32 -3.06
N SER A 170 18.03 -8.09 -3.21
CA SER A 170 19.35 -7.72 -2.70
C SER A 170 19.95 -6.54 -3.47
N ARG A 171 19.60 -6.37 -4.74
CA ARG A 171 20.07 -5.24 -5.57
C ARG A 171 19.31 -3.95 -5.28
N MET A 172 18.03 -4.05 -4.94
CA MET A 172 17.21 -2.87 -4.63
C MET A 172 17.80 -2.09 -3.47
N LYS A 173 17.90 -0.78 -3.62
CA LYS A 173 18.27 0.18 -2.58
C LYS A 173 17.08 1.06 -2.24
N LEU A 174 17.14 1.72 -1.08
CA LEU A 174 16.10 2.69 -0.71
C LEU A 174 16.09 3.88 -1.67
N ASP A 175 17.26 4.32 -2.12
CA ASP A 175 17.42 5.40 -3.10
C ASP A 175 16.89 5.06 -4.51
N ASP A 176 16.60 3.78 -4.79
CA ASP A 176 15.93 3.39 -6.03
C ASP A 176 14.42 3.68 -6.00
N LEU A 177 13.87 4.02 -4.82
CA LEU A 177 12.48 4.43 -4.68
C LEU A 177 12.32 5.90 -5.05
N SER A 178 11.18 6.20 -5.68
CA SER A 178 10.82 7.57 -6.05
C SER A 178 9.30 7.72 -6.03
N VAL A 179 8.82 8.96 -6.06
CA VAL A 179 7.39 9.29 -6.00
C VAL A 179 6.65 8.76 -7.22
N GLU A 180 7.31 8.73 -8.38
CA GLU A 180 6.75 8.24 -9.66
C GLU A 180 6.49 6.74 -9.65
N LEU A 181 7.13 6.00 -8.75
CA LEU A 181 6.90 4.55 -8.58
C LEU A 181 5.66 4.25 -7.74
N ILE A 182 5.09 5.25 -7.05
CA ILE A 182 3.87 5.08 -6.27
C ILE A 182 2.70 4.84 -7.22
N GLN A 183 2.06 3.68 -7.09
CA GLN A 183 0.85 3.34 -7.83
C GLN A 183 -0.41 3.70 -7.05
N ARG A 184 -0.34 3.59 -5.72
CA ARG A 184 -1.46 3.83 -4.81
C ARG A 184 -0.97 4.47 -3.54
N ALA A 185 -1.74 5.42 -3.05
CA ALA A 185 -1.59 5.94 -1.70
C ALA A 185 -2.96 6.16 -1.09
N LYS A 186 -3.11 5.88 0.21
CA LYS A 186 -4.35 6.07 0.95
C LYS A 186 -4.03 6.52 2.35
N ALA A 187 -4.63 7.64 2.78
CA ALA A 187 -4.53 8.11 4.15
C ALA A 187 -5.90 8.06 4.85
N THR A 188 -5.87 7.69 6.12
CA THR A 188 -7.04 7.74 7.00
C THR A 188 -6.73 8.53 8.26
N ALA A 189 -7.69 9.30 8.75
CA ALA A 189 -7.62 10.03 10.01
C ALA A 189 -8.75 9.60 10.95
N PRO A 190 -8.53 9.59 12.28
CA PRO A 190 -9.57 9.30 13.26
C PRO A 190 -10.79 10.22 13.11
N GLY A 191 -11.99 9.64 13.21
CA GLY A 191 -13.25 10.39 13.09
C GLY A 191 -13.63 10.81 11.66
N LEU A 192 -12.66 10.97 10.76
CA LEU A 192 -12.90 11.39 9.37
C LEU A 192 -12.91 10.23 8.37
N GLY A 193 -12.28 9.11 8.71
CA GLY A 193 -12.17 7.97 7.79
C GLY A 193 -11.09 8.22 6.73
N GLU A 194 -11.39 7.95 5.46
CA GLU A 194 -10.46 8.17 4.34
C GLU A 194 -10.40 9.66 3.99
N VAL A 195 -9.23 10.28 4.15
CA VAL A 195 -9.02 11.72 3.90
C VAL A 195 -8.16 12.00 2.68
N TYR A 196 -7.49 10.96 2.16
CA TYR A 196 -6.68 11.06 0.96
C TYR A 196 -6.66 9.73 0.22
N LYS A 197 -6.73 9.82 -1.11
CA LYS A 197 -6.66 8.68 -2.00
C LYS A 197 -5.96 9.05 -3.30
N PHE A 198 -5.07 8.17 -3.73
CA PHE A 198 -4.41 8.20 -5.02
C PHE A 198 -4.41 6.80 -5.64
N ASP A 199 -4.83 6.69 -6.90
CA ASP A 199 -4.67 5.47 -7.71
C ASP A 199 -4.25 5.85 -9.13
N LEU A 200 -2.96 5.62 -9.44
CA LEU A 200 -2.35 5.91 -10.74
C LEU A 200 -3.08 5.21 -11.90
N VAL A 201 -3.65 4.01 -11.67
CA VAL A 201 -4.31 3.22 -12.72
C VAL A 201 -5.69 3.77 -13.05
N GLN A 202 -6.40 4.28 -12.05
CA GLN A 202 -7.73 4.89 -12.24
C GLN A 202 -7.63 6.34 -12.72
N GLY A 203 -6.47 6.98 -12.51
CA GLY A 203 -6.19 8.36 -12.92
C GLY A 203 -6.89 9.40 -12.04
N ASN A 204 -6.65 10.68 -12.36
CA ASN A 204 -6.97 11.81 -11.48
C ASN A 204 -8.43 11.92 -11.04
N LYS A 205 -9.38 11.39 -11.82
CA LYS A 205 -10.82 11.44 -11.47
C LYS A 205 -11.15 10.69 -10.18
N TYR A 206 -10.32 9.72 -9.78
CA TYR A 206 -10.53 8.89 -8.60
C TYR A 206 -9.57 9.24 -7.45
N ASN A 207 -8.74 10.26 -7.65
CA ASN A 207 -7.89 10.79 -6.61
C ASN A 207 -8.71 11.80 -5.80
N SER A 208 -8.51 11.81 -4.48
CA SER A 208 -9.17 12.74 -3.58
C SER A 208 -8.22 13.18 -2.48
N ASN A 209 -8.45 14.41 -2.01
CA ASN A 209 -7.79 15.00 -0.87
C ASN A 209 -8.86 15.85 -0.16
N GLU A 210 -9.47 15.25 0.85
CA GLU A 210 -10.61 15.84 1.57
C GLU A 210 -10.19 16.99 2.49
N LEU A 211 -8.91 17.05 2.88
CA LEU A 211 -8.41 18.08 3.80
C LEU A 211 -7.98 19.36 3.07
N TYR A 212 -7.41 19.24 1.88
CA TYR A 212 -6.79 20.37 1.17
C TYR A 212 -7.17 20.48 -0.31
N GLY A 213 -8.08 19.63 -0.81
CA GLY A 213 -8.56 19.68 -2.19
C GLY A 213 -7.43 19.55 -3.21
N CYS A 214 -7.39 20.48 -4.16
CA CYS A 214 -6.39 20.50 -5.24
C CYS A 214 -5.06 21.15 -4.86
N ARG A 215 -4.86 21.54 -3.60
CA ARG A 215 -3.61 22.14 -3.14
C ARG A 215 -2.44 21.16 -3.37
N PRO A 216 -1.35 21.57 -4.03
CA PRO A 216 -0.15 20.75 -4.17
C PRO A 216 0.41 20.30 -2.82
N LEU A 217 0.85 19.04 -2.75
CA LEU A 217 1.47 18.46 -1.57
C LEU A 217 2.95 18.15 -1.84
N GLU A 218 3.80 18.52 -0.88
CA GLU A 218 5.26 18.42 -0.99
C GLU A 218 5.80 17.02 -0.63
N GLY A 219 7.00 16.71 -1.12
CA GLY A 219 7.66 15.43 -0.81
C GLY A 219 6.97 14.22 -1.46
N TRP A 220 6.81 13.15 -0.68
CA TRP A 220 6.40 11.82 -1.14
C TRP A 220 4.89 11.66 -1.43
N TRP A 221 4.09 12.73 -1.31
CA TRP A 221 2.71 12.72 -1.76
C TRP A 221 2.64 12.66 -3.29
N PRO A 222 2.08 11.62 -3.93
CA PRO A 222 2.12 11.47 -5.39
C PRO A 222 1.19 12.43 -6.14
N TRP A 223 0.22 13.03 -5.45
CA TRP A 223 -0.79 13.93 -6.00
C TRP A 223 -1.39 14.79 -4.87
N PRO A 224 -1.85 16.03 -5.13
CA PRO A 224 -1.61 16.81 -6.34
C PRO A 224 -0.17 17.34 -6.38
N LYS A 225 0.42 17.40 -7.57
CA LYS A 225 1.70 18.11 -7.83
C LYS A 225 1.46 19.46 -8.49
N GLU A 226 2.44 20.36 -8.42
CA GLU A 226 2.31 21.72 -8.97
C GLU A 226 1.91 21.72 -10.45
N GLU A 227 2.46 20.82 -11.27
CA GLU A 227 2.13 20.77 -12.71
C GLU A 227 0.69 20.29 -12.96
N GLN A 228 0.06 19.70 -11.95
CA GLN A 228 -1.29 19.15 -11.99
C GLN A 228 -2.32 20.06 -11.33
N ALA A 229 -1.86 21.00 -10.50
CA ALA A 229 -2.65 22.14 -10.05
C ALA A 229 -2.78 23.10 -11.23
N LYS A 230 -3.72 22.80 -12.14
CA LYS A 230 -4.18 23.82 -13.09
C LYS A 230 -4.57 25.07 -12.29
N PRO A 231 -4.30 26.29 -12.80
CA PRO A 231 -4.99 27.47 -12.31
C PRO A 231 -6.48 27.15 -12.42
N LEU A 232 -7.15 27.10 -11.28
CA LEU A 232 -8.57 26.85 -11.24
C LEU A 232 -9.27 28.08 -11.86
N ASP A 233 -9.77 27.93 -13.10
CA ASP A 233 -10.88 28.74 -13.63
C ASP A 233 -12.23 28.38 -12.96
N PHE A 234 -12.19 27.71 -11.80
CA PHE A 234 -13.35 27.40 -10.99
C PHE A 234 -13.12 27.91 -9.58
N ASP A 235 -13.97 28.83 -9.15
CA ASP A 235 -14.09 29.35 -7.79
C ASP A 235 -13.98 28.23 -6.75
N CYS A 236 -12.77 28.01 -6.24
CA CYS A 236 -12.59 27.52 -4.88
C CYS A 236 -12.75 28.74 -3.97
N GLU A 237 -13.98 29.24 -3.87
CA GLU A 237 -14.33 30.13 -2.76
C GLU A 237 -14.02 29.38 -1.47
N ALA A 238 -13.12 30.00 -0.72
CA ALA A 238 -12.76 29.62 0.63
C ALA A 238 -14.03 29.54 1.48
N ILE A 239 -14.39 28.35 1.95
CA ILE A 239 -15.17 28.26 3.18
C ILE A 239 -14.16 28.46 4.31
N VAL A 240 -13.94 29.73 4.65
CA VAL A 240 -13.35 30.15 5.91
C VAL A 240 -14.38 31.07 6.55
N GLU A 241 -15.17 30.50 7.46
CA GLU A 241 -15.71 31.24 8.61
C GLU A 241 -14.88 30.85 9.85
#